data_AF-A0A3D3UZI4-F1
#
_entry.id   AF-A0A3D3UZI4-F1
#
_cell.length_a   1.000
_cell.length_b   1.000
_cell.length_c   1.000
_cell.angle_alpha   90.00
_cell.angle_beta   90.00
_cell.angle_gamma   90.00
#
_symmetry.space_group_name_H-M   'P 1'
#
loop_
_entity.id
_entity.type
_entity.pdbx_description
1 polymer ?
#
loop_
_entity_poly.entity_id
_entity_poly.type
_entity_poly.pdbx_seq_one_letter_code
_entity_poly.pdbx_strand_id
1 'polypeptide(L)'
;MISNKLLIASLAVFLAVSFHAGSLGFSGTGNDGWKASPELVNSLSKRRSETNYDEQKVPKYTLPDSLVMSDGTKVSNAEAWRTRRRPEVLELFRTHVYGRSPINRPKDMSFKTFDLEREALGGLATRKQVAVKFTGKENGQGMDILIYLPNAGRKPIPTFVILNFGGNHTINA
;
A
#
# COMPACT_ATOMS: atom_id res chain seq x y z
N MET A 1 -17.84 3.92 -56.98
CA MET A 1 -18.97 4.70 -56.45
C MET A 1 -19.86 3.78 -55.65
N ILE A 2 -19.62 3.72 -54.34
CA ILE A 2 -20.45 3.04 -53.34
C ILE A 2 -20.89 4.16 -52.39
N SER A 3 -22.20 4.30 -52.18
CA SER A 3 -22.77 5.52 -51.59
C SER A 3 -22.46 5.64 -50.08
N ASN A 4 -22.17 6.87 -49.65
CA ASN A 4 -21.91 7.27 -48.25
C ASN A 4 -23.06 6.99 -47.26
N LYS A 5 -24.18 6.41 -47.70
CA LYS A 5 -25.30 6.04 -46.83
C LYS A 5 -25.21 4.60 -46.29
N LEU A 6 -24.36 3.74 -46.88
CA LEU A 6 -24.18 2.36 -46.39
C LEU A 6 -23.08 2.22 -45.32
N LEU A 7 -22.14 3.18 -45.23
CA LEU A 7 -21.07 3.14 -44.23
C LEU A 7 -21.50 3.63 -42.82
N ILE A 8 -22.63 4.36 -42.74
CA ILE A 8 -23.14 4.92 -41.47
C ILE A 8 -24.03 3.90 -40.73
N ALA A 9 -24.58 2.91 -41.44
CA ALA A 9 -25.45 1.89 -40.82
C ALA A 9 -24.67 0.77 -40.11
N SER A 10 -23.41 0.50 -40.48
CA SER A 10 -22.57 -0.49 -39.78
C SER A 10 -21.81 0.06 -38.58
N LEU A 11 -21.77 1.40 -38.40
CA LEU A 11 -21.15 2.05 -37.23
C LEU A 11 -22.15 2.27 -36.07
N ALA A 12 -23.45 2.16 -36.31
CA ALA A 12 -24.49 2.32 -35.29
C ALA A 12 -24.78 1.05 -34.48
N VAL A 13 -24.35 -0.14 -34.93
CA VAL A 13 -24.60 -1.41 -34.23
C VAL A 13 -23.49 -1.76 -33.23
N PHE A 14 -22.30 -1.18 -33.35
CA PHE A 14 -21.21 -1.40 -32.39
C PHE A 14 -21.14 -0.36 -31.25
N LEU A 15 -22.01 0.66 -31.26
CA LEU A 15 -22.17 1.58 -30.12
C LEU A 15 -23.27 1.15 -29.13
N ALA A 16 -24.05 0.10 -29.44
CA ALA A 16 -25.12 -0.40 -28.58
C ALA A 16 -24.72 -1.61 -27.71
N VAL A 17 -23.49 -2.12 -27.84
CA VAL A 17 -22.99 -3.26 -27.03
C VAL A 17 -22.05 -2.82 -25.89
N SER A 18 -21.74 -1.53 -25.78
CA SER A 18 -20.84 -1.02 -24.72
C SER A 18 -21.55 -0.32 -23.55
N PHE A 19 -22.87 -0.52 -23.38
CA PHE A 19 -23.61 0.09 -22.27
C PHE A 19 -24.34 -0.90 -21.34
N HIS A 20 -23.90 -2.16 -21.28
CA HIS A 20 -24.43 -3.14 -20.30
C HIS A 20 -23.36 -3.98 -19.56
N ALA A 21 -22.07 -3.66 -19.68
CA ALA A 21 -21.02 -4.27 -18.85
C ALA A 21 -20.62 -3.35 -17.69
N GLY A 22 -21.62 -2.89 -16.93
CA GLY A 22 -21.46 -2.06 -15.74
C GLY A 22 -21.59 -2.84 -14.42
N SER A 23 -21.49 -4.17 -14.41
CA SER A 23 -21.71 -4.96 -13.18
C SER A 23 -20.93 -6.27 -13.09
N LEU A 24 -19.62 -6.26 -13.40
CA LEU A 24 -18.70 -7.26 -12.84
C LEU A 24 -17.94 -6.73 -11.61
N GLY A 25 -18.55 -5.80 -10.90
CA GLY A 25 -18.26 -5.56 -9.49
C GLY A 25 -19.22 -6.38 -8.65
N PHE A 26 -18.73 -7.40 -7.93
CA PHE A 26 -19.41 -7.95 -6.77
C PHE A 26 -19.45 -6.88 -5.67
N SER A 27 -20.29 -5.85 -5.85
CA SER A 27 -20.70 -4.94 -4.80
C SER A 27 -22.21 -4.97 -4.76
N GLY A 28 -22.76 -5.46 -3.64
CA GLY A 28 -24.19 -5.71 -3.46
C GLY A 28 -25.05 -4.56 -3.97
N THR A 29 -25.86 -4.86 -4.98
CA THR A 29 -26.88 -3.96 -5.52
C THR A 29 -28.10 -3.99 -4.62
N GLY A 30 -28.02 -3.27 -3.50
CA GLY A 30 -29.12 -2.94 -2.63
C GLY A 30 -28.87 -1.55 -2.05
N ASN A 31 -29.92 -0.76 -1.85
CA ASN A 31 -29.83 0.52 -1.14
C ASN A 31 -29.41 0.34 0.34
N ASP A 32 -29.35 -0.91 0.77
CA ASP A 32 -28.79 -1.37 2.02
C ASP A 32 -27.27 -1.56 1.81
N GLY A 33 -26.47 -0.67 2.40
CA GLY A 33 -25.02 -0.84 2.45
C GLY A 33 -24.60 -2.20 3.01
N TRP A 34 -23.30 -2.51 2.94
CA TRP A 34 -22.77 -3.79 3.43
C TRP A 34 -23.29 -4.13 4.84
N LYS A 35 -23.82 -5.34 5.02
CA LYS A 35 -24.23 -5.90 6.32
C LYS A 35 -23.38 -7.12 6.63
N ALA A 36 -22.86 -7.20 7.86
CA ALA A 36 -22.14 -8.38 8.33
C ALA A 36 -23.07 -9.61 8.34
N SER A 37 -22.56 -10.78 7.97
CA SER A 37 -23.31 -12.04 8.08
C SER A 37 -23.55 -12.38 9.56
N PRO A 38 -24.81 -12.50 10.01
CA PRO A 38 -25.12 -12.80 11.42
C PRO A 38 -24.55 -14.16 11.88
N GLU A 39 -24.51 -15.15 10.99
CA GLU A 39 -23.95 -16.46 11.27
C GLU A 39 -22.44 -16.40 11.49
N LEU A 40 -21.73 -15.62 10.65
CA LEU A 40 -20.30 -15.39 10.84
C LEU A 40 -20.02 -14.63 12.14
N VAL A 41 -20.77 -13.57 12.43
CA VAL A 41 -20.63 -12.82 13.69
C VAL A 41 -20.86 -13.73 14.90
N ASN A 42 -21.90 -14.56 14.89
CA ASN A 42 -22.20 -15.50 15.98
C ASN A 42 -21.10 -16.55 16.14
N SER A 43 -20.66 -17.18 15.05
CA SER A 43 -19.62 -18.21 15.09
C SER A 43 -18.26 -17.66 15.57
N LEU A 44 -17.86 -16.46 15.13
CA LEU A 44 -16.62 -15.81 15.55
C LEU A 44 -16.69 -15.34 17.01
N SER A 45 -17.80 -14.74 17.42
CA SER A 45 -18.02 -14.29 18.80
C SER A 45 -18.00 -15.45 19.80
N LYS A 46 -18.54 -16.62 19.43
CA LYS A 46 -18.45 -17.84 20.24
C LYS A 46 -17.01 -18.36 20.34
N ARG A 47 -16.23 -18.28 19.26
CA ARG A 47 -14.84 -18.76 19.22
C ARG A 47 -13.89 -17.86 20.02
N ARG A 48 -14.12 -16.55 20.00
CA ARG A 48 -13.30 -15.54 20.69
C ARG A 48 -14.20 -14.54 21.41
N SER A 49 -14.61 -14.88 22.62
CA SER A 49 -15.52 -14.06 23.43
C SER A 49 -14.98 -12.66 23.77
N GLU A 50 -13.66 -12.50 23.82
CA GLU A 50 -12.99 -11.22 24.10
C GLU A 50 -12.99 -10.24 22.92
N THR A 51 -13.28 -10.70 21.70
CA THR A 51 -13.26 -9.86 20.49
C THR A 51 -14.67 -9.43 20.11
N ASN A 52 -14.88 -8.12 19.94
CA ASN A 52 -16.14 -7.63 19.41
C ASN A 52 -16.19 -7.78 17.88
N TYR A 53 -17.16 -8.57 17.39
CA TYR A 53 -17.47 -8.72 15.96
C TYR A 53 -18.79 -8.07 15.55
N ASP A 54 -19.50 -7.47 16.50
CA ASP A 54 -20.83 -6.88 16.31
C ASP A 54 -20.72 -5.35 16.31
N GLU A 55 -21.06 -4.73 15.18
CA GLU A 55 -21.02 -3.27 15.00
C GLU A 55 -21.91 -2.56 16.04
N GLN A 56 -23.01 -3.17 16.47
CA GLN A 56 -23.91 -2.59 17.46
C GLN A 56 -23.27 -2.49 18.86
N LYS A 57 -22.19 -3.23 19.10
CA LYS A 57 -21.44 -3.23 20.36
C LYS A 57 -20.20 -2.33 20.31
N VAL A 58 -19.92 -1.66 19.18
CA VAL A 58 -18.83 -0.68 19.10
C VAL A 58 -19.17 0.47 20.05
N PRO A 59 -18.32 0.76 21.05
CA PRO A 59 -18.59 1.84 21.99
C PRO A 59 -18.55 3.18 21.24
N LYS A 60 -19.31 4.16 21.73
CA LYS A 60 -19.18 5.53 21.22
C LYS A 60 -17.81 6.07 21.60
N TYR A 61 -17.14 6.73 20.66
CA TYR A 61 -15.86 7.41 20.88
C TYR A 61 -15.81 8.73 20.13
N THR A 62 -14.92 9.61 20.58
CA THR A 62 -14.62 10.88 19.90
C THR A 62 -13.17 10.85 19.45
N LEU A 63 -12.93 11.11 18.17
CA LEU A 63 -11.58 11.20 17.64
C LEU A 63 -10.97 12.57 17.93
N PRO A 64 -9.67 12.65 18.24
CA PRO A 64 -8.96 13.92 18.27
C PRO A 64 -9.04 14.60 16.90
N ASP A 65 -9.25 15.92 16.89
CA ASP A 65 -9.24 16.68 15.64
C ASP A 65 -7.79 16.78 15.11
N SER A 66 -7.57 16.26 13.90
CA SER A 66 -6.25 16.28 13.27
C SER A 66 -5.81 17.71 12.92
N LEU A 67 -6.75 18.63 12.72
CA LEU A 67 -6.52 20.04 12.37
C LEU A 67 -6.62 20.98 13.58
N VAL A 68 -6.49 20.45 14.80
CA VAL A 68 -6.34 21.23 16.04
C VAL A 68 -5.05 20.81 16.74
N MET A 69 -4.22 21.78 17.09
CA MET A 69 -2.98 21.60 17.85
C MET A 69 -3.29 21.12 19.29
N SER A 70 -2.31 20.57 20.00
CA SER A 70 -2.55 20.13 21.40
C SER A 70 -2.86 21.29 22.35
N ASP A 71 -2.49 22.52 21.99
CA ASP A 71 -2.84 23.74 22.72
C ASP A 71 -4.23 24.31 22.36
N GLY A 72 -4.97 23.64 21.45
CA GLY A 72 -6.29 24.08 20.99
C GLY A 72 -6.29 25.00 19.76
N THR A 73 -5.12 25.42 19.26
CA THR A 73 -5.02 26.29 18.08
C THR A 73 -5.46 25.54 16.82
N LYS A 74 -6.31 26.16 15.98
CA LYS A 74 -6.73 25.58 14.70
C LYS A 74 -5.64 25.66 13.64
N VAL A 75 -5.48 24.59 12.86
CA VAL A 75 -4.61 24.51 11.69
C VAL A 75 -5.40 24.99 10.47
N SER A 76 -5.10 26.22 10.02
CA SER A 76 -5.89 26.89 8.97
C SER A 76 -5.39 26.66 7.54
N ASN A 77 -4.18 26.17 7.34
CA ASN A 77 -3.60 25.98 6.02
C ASN A 77 -2.49 24.90 5.98
N ALA A 78 -2.06 24.56 4.77
CA ALA A 78 -1.10 23.50 4.53
C ALA A 78 0.31 23.83 5.07
N GLU A 79 0.68 25.11 5.15
CA GLU A 79 1.96 25.51 5.74
C GLU A 79 1.96 25.25 7.24
N ALA A 80 0.94 25.71 7.96
CA ALA A 80 0.77 25.46 9.39
C ALA A 80 0.72 23.95 9.71
N TRP A 81 0.12 23.14 8.84
CA TRP A 81 0.19 21.68 8.95
C TRP A 81 1.63 21.17 8.85
N ARG A 82 2.35 21.52 7.78
CA ARG A 82 3.69 20.98 7.50
C ARG A 82 4.73 21.41 8.53
N THR A 83 4.67 22.66 8.99
CA THR A 83 5.70 23.25 9.86
C THR A 83 5.41 23.10 11.35
N ARG A 84 4.14 22.92 11.76
CA ARG A 84 3.76 22.81 13.18
C ARG A 84 3.03 21.52 13.53
N ARG A 85 1.85 21.27 12.95
CA ARG A 85 1.00 20.14 13.36
C ARG A 85 1.60 18.78 13.02
N ARG A 86 2.18 18.61 11.82
CA ARG A 86 2.81 17.34 11.42
C ARG A 86 3.98 16.96 12.33
N PRO A 87 4.94 17.86 12.65
CA PRO A 87 5.96 17.59 13.67
C PRO A 87 5.39 17.19 15.02
N GLU A 88 4.35 17.89 15.49
CA GLU A 88 3.69 17.57 16.76
C GLU A 88 3.04 16.17 16.76
N VAL A 89 2.27 15.84 15.72
CA VAL A 89 1.67 14.51 15.56
C VAL A 89 2.75 13.41 15.53
N LEU A 90 3.84 13.63 14.80
CA LEU A 90 4.96 12.68 14.78
C LEU A 90 5.56 12.49 16.17
N GLU A 91 5.66 13.55 16.98
CA GLU A 91 6.18 13.46 18.34
C GLU A 91 5.22 12.70 19.28
N LEU A 92 3.90 12.90 19.14
CA LEU A 92 2.90 12.13 19.87
C LEU A 92 3.02 10.62 19.56
N PHE A 93 3.16 10.25 18.29
CA PHE A 93 3.36 8.85 17.89
C PHE A 93 4.68 8.27 18.41
N ARG A 94 5.77 9.04 18.41
CA ARG A 94 7.06 8.61 18.98
C ARG A 94 6.97 8.38 20.49
N THR A 95 6.23 9.23 21.20
CA THR A 95 6.14 9.16 22.65
C THR A 95 5.19 8.06 23.11
N HIS A 96 4.06 7.86 22.42
CA HIS A 96 2.98 7.02 22.93
C HIS A 96 2.73 5.71 22.17
N VAL A 97 3.29 5.54 20.96
CA VAL A 97 2.96 4.39 20.10
C VAL A 97 4.19 3.60 19.66
N TYR A 98 5.10 4.23 18.92
CA TYR A 98 6.17 3.51 18.20
C TYR A 98 7.56 3.64 18.83
N GLY A 99 7.75 4.55 19.78
CA GLY A 99 9.06 4.87 20.33
C GLY A 99 9.90 5.77 19.42
N ARG A 100 11.12 6.10 19.87
CA ARG A 100 12.07 6.95 19.14
C ARG A 100 13.07 6.10 18.37
N SER A 101 13.03 6.19 17.04
CA SER A 101 14.09 5.64 16.18
C SER A 101 15.33 6.53 16.17
N PRO A 102 16.53 5.98 15.91
CA PRO A 102 17.72 6.79 15.63
C PRO A 102 17.44 7.77 14.48
N ILE A 103 17.74 9.04 14.68
CA ILE A 103 17.39 10.11 13.73
C ILE A 103 18.19 9.98 12.42
N ASN A 104 19.39 9.39 12.48
CA ASN A 104 20.33 9.38 11.38
C ASN A 104 20.63 7.96 10.89
N ARG A 105 20.93 7.88 9.59
CA ARG A 105 21.55 6.70 9.00
C ARG A 105 22.86 6.39 9.77
N PRO A 106 23.09 5.13 10.17
CA PRO A 106 24.37 4.70 10.72
C PRO A 106 25.53 5.08 9.80
N LYS A 107 26.57 5.71 10.36
CA LYS A 107 27.72 6.24 9.58
C LYS A 107 28.41 5.16 8.74
N ASP A 108 28.53 3.97 9.30
CA ASP A 108 29.26 2.86 8.68
C ASP A 108 28.36 1.93 7.85
N MET A 109 27.11 2.33 7.59
CA MET A 109 26.20 1.50 6.79
C MET A 109 26.73 1.33 5.35
N SER A 110 26.92 0.08 4.92
CA SER A 110 27.46 -0.27 3.60
C SER A 110 26.51 -1.18 2.81
N PHE A 111 26.70 -1.20 1.49
CA PHE A 111 25.90 -1.96 0.54
C PHE A 111 26.81 -2.81 -0.35
N LYS A 112 26.51 -4.09 -0.49
CA LYS A 112 27.22 -5.00 -1.39
C LYS A 112 26.22 -5.77 -2.25
N THR A 113 26.31 -5.63 -3.57
CA THR A 113 25.58 -6.53 -4.48
C THR A 113 26.29 -7.88 -4.45
N PHE A 114 25.55 -8.95 -4.13
CA PHE A 114 26.10 -10.30 -4.06
C PHE A 114 25.46 -11.27 -5.06
N ASP A 115 24.34 -10.88 -5.66
CA ASP A 115 23.71 -11.62 -6.77
C ASP A 115 23.21 -10.63 -7.82
N LEU A 116 23.43 -10.95 -9.09
CA LEU A 116 23.01 -10.17 -10.25
C LEU A 116 22.69 -11.13 -11.40
N GLU A 117 21.41 -11.30 -11.70
CA GLU A 117 20.92 -12.06 -12.85
C GLU A 117 20.26 -11.08 -13.83
N ARG A 118 20.80 -10.95 -15.04
CA ARG A 118 20.32 -9.94 -16.01
C ARG A 118 19.10 -10.42 -16.80
N GLU A 119 18.93 -11.72 -16.93
CA GLU A 119 17.86 -12.34 -17.73
C GLU A 119 16.84 -13.08 -16.85
N ALA A 120 16.64 -12.59 -15.62
CA ALA A 120 15.65 -13.16 -14.72
C ALA A 120 14.24 -13.07 -15.34
N LEU A 121 13.36 -13.99 -14.93
CA LEU A 121 11.99 -14.07 -15.42
C LEU A 121 11.92 -14.18 -16.96
N GLY A 122 12.81 -14.99 -17.54
CA GLY A 122 12.88 -15.20 -19.00
C GLY A 122 13.29 -13.95 -19.77
N GLY A 123 14.19 -13.13 -19.22
CA GLY A 123 14.68 -11.90 -19.84
C GLY A 123 13.81 -10.66 -19.62
N LEU A 124 12.71 -10.78 -18.88
CA LEU A 124 11.83 -9.65 -18.59
C LEU A 124 12.42 -8.69 -17.55
N ALA A 125 13.29 -9.18 -16.67
CA ALA A 125 13.86 -8.38 -15.59
C ALA A 125 15.32 -8.72 -15.26
N THR A 126 16.03 -7.72 -14.75
CA THR A 126 17.28 -7.91 -14.01
C THR A 126 16.94 -8.10 -12.53
N ARG A 127 17.34 -9.23 -11.94
CA ARG A 127 17.34 -9.48 -10.50
C ARG A 127 18.65 -9.02 -9.87
N LYS A 128 18.57 -8.29 -8.76
CA LYS A 128 19.70 -7.91 -7.91
C LYS A 128 19.42 -8.31 -6.48
N GLN A 129 20.42 -8.84 -5.78
CA GLN A 129 20.38 -8.94 -4.33
C GLN A 129 21.51 -8.12 -3.71
N VAL A 130 21.12 -7.26 -2.78
CA VAL A 130 22.01 -6.31 -2.12
C VAL A 130 22.00 -6.57 -0.63
N ALA A 131 23.15 -6.93 -0.07
CA ALA A 131 23.35 -7.01 1.37
C ALA A 131 23.58 -5.59 1.91
N VAL A 132 22.73 -5.17 2.85
CA VAL A 132 22.88 -3.95 3.63
C VAL A 132 23.47 -4.31 4.98
N LYS A 133 24.67 -3.82 5.29
CA LYS A 133 25.29 -4.00 6.61
C LYS A 133 25.11 -2.73 7.43
N PHE A 134 24.50 -2.81 8.61
CA PHE A 134 24.14 -1.63 9.39
C PHE A 134 25.35 -0.96 10.07
N THR A 135 26.39 -1.73 10.40
CA THR A 135 27.57 -1.27 11.14
C THR A 135 28.88 -1.39 10.34
N GLY A 136 28.79 -1.69 9.05
CA GLY A 136 29.95 -1.86 8.16
C GLY A 136 30.78 -3.13 8.41
N LYS A 137 30.55 -3.85 9.52
CA LYS A 137 31.20 -5.11 9.84
C LYS A 137 30.69 -6.24 8.93
N GLU A 138 31.59 -7.06 8.42
CA GLU A 138 31.25 -8.17 7.51
C GLU A 138 30.28 -9.17 8.14
N ASN A 139 30.57 -9.58 9.39
CA ASN A 139 29.72 -10.43 10.22
C ASN A 139 28.76 -9.62 11.11
N GLY A 140 28.50 -8.36 10.76
CA GLY A 140 27.57 -7.48 11.47
C GLY A 140 26.10 -7.72 11.08
N GLN A 141 25.21 -7.13 11.89
CA GLN A 141 23.77 -7.09 11.58
C GLN A 141 23.50 -6.40 10.25
N GLY A 142 22.50 -6.90 9.54
CA GLY A 142 22.13 -6.41 8.23
C GLY A 142 20.83 -7.01 7.73
N MET A 143 20.52 -6.69 6.49
CA MET A 143 19.37 -7.24 5.76
C MET A 143 19.73 -7.39 4.28
N ASP A 144 19.07 -8.32 3.60
CA ASP A 144 19.20 -8.49 2.17
C ASP A 144 17.99 -7.90 1.46
N ILE A 145 18.23 -7.06 0.45
CA ILE A 145 17.20 -6.49 -0.40
C ILE A 145 17.23 -7.23 -1.73
N LEU A 146 16.11 -7.87 -2.08
CA LEU A 146 15.84 -8.41 -3.41
C LEU A 146 15.17 -7.34 -4.27
N ILE A 147 15.70 -7.10 -5.48
CA ILE A 147 15.23 -6.09 -6.41
C ILE A 147 15.04 -6.74 -7.79
N TYR A 148 13.86 -6.57 -8.37
CA TYR A 148 13.61 -6.86 -9.79
C TYR A 148 13.41 -5.54 -10.54
N LEU A 149 14.15 -5.35 -11.62
CA LEU A 149 14.06 -4.18 -12.48
C LEU A 149 13.70 -4.63 -13.91
N PRO A 150 12.61 -4.11 -14.52
CA PRO A 150 12.25 -4.43 -15.90
C PRO A 150 13.38 -4.08 -16.89
N ASN A 151 13.74 -5.03 -17.76
CA ASN A 151 14.82 -4.84 -18.74
C ASN A 151 14.45 -3.83 -19.85
N ALA A 152 13.16 -3.61 -20.11
CA ALA A 152 12.70 -2.62 -21.09
C ALA A 152 12.96 -1.16 -20.66
N GLY A 153 13.25 -0.91 -19.37
CA GLY A 153 13.47 0.43 -18.84
C GLY A 153 14.87 0.98 -19.18
N ARG A 154 14.91 2.15 -19.84
CA ARG A 154 16.17 2.86 -20.16
C ARG A 154 16.47 4.09 -19.29
N LYS A 155 15.57 4.38 -18.33
CA LYS A 155 15.65 5.49 -17.37
C LYS A 155 15.47 4.92 -15.96
N PRO A 156 15.79 5.67 -14.88
CA PRO A 156 15.45 5.25 -13.53
C PRO A 156 13.99 4.81 -13.44
N ILE A 157 13.76 3.61 -12.90
CA ILE A 157 12.46 2.93 -12.92
C ILE A 157 11.76 3.18 -11.58
N PRO A 158 10.51 3.69 -11.56
CA PRO A 158 9.70 3.74 -10.35
C PRO A 158 9.62 2.36 -9.71
N THR A 159 9.85 2.28 -8.40
CA THR A 159 9.98 1.00 -7.70
C THR A 159 9.02 0.95 -6.53
N PHE A 160 8.40 -0.22 -6.31
CA PHE A 160 7.65 -0.53 -5.09
C PHE A 160 8.59 -1.16 -4.06
N VAL A 161 8.44 -0.77 -2.80
CA VAL A 161 9.18 -1.36 -1.67
C VAL A 161 8.21 -2.12 -0.79
N ILE A 162 8.51 -3.39 -0.53
CA ILE A 162 7.64 -4.31 0.21
C ILE A 162 8.47 -5.04 1.25
N LEU A 163 7.97 -5.10 2.49
CA LEU A 163 8.49 -6.00 3.52
C LEU A 163 7.77 -7.34 3.40
N ASN A 164 8.50 -8.46 3.46
CA ASN A 164 7.93 -9.80 3.35
C ASN A 164 8.19 -10.63 4.62
N PHE A 165 7.33 -11.62 4.87
CA PHE A 165 7.41 -12.49 6.04
C PHE A 165 8.24 -13.77 5.81
N GLY A 166 8.26 -14.28 4.57
CA GLY A 166 8.86 -15.57 4.23
C GLY A 166 10.37 -15.53 3.93
N GLY A 167 10.94 -14.34 3.80
CA GLY A 167 12.29 -14.13 3.27
C GLY A 167 12.30 -14.01 1.74
N ASN A 168 13.38 -13.44 1.20
CA ASN A 168 13.46 -13.10 -0.23
C ASN A 168 13.29 -14.31 -1.17
N HIS A 169 13.66 -15.51 -0.72
CA HIS A 169 13.53 -16.74 -1.51
C HIS A 169 12.07 -17.15 -1.79
N THR A 170 11.10 -16.67 -1.01
CA THR A 170 9.68 -16.97 -1.25
C THR A 170 9.07 -16.05 -2.30
N ILE A 171 9.81 -15.06 -2.78
CA ILE A 171 9.38 -14.16 -3.84
C ILE A 171 9.76 -14.79 -5.18
N ASN A 172 8.79 -15.50 -5.76
CA ASN A 172 8.79 -15.89 -7.15
C ASN A 172 7.96 -14.90 -7.97
N ALA A 173 8.32 -14.74 -9.24
CA ALA A 173 7.52 -14.04 -10.23
C ALA A 173 7.35 -14.94 -11.45
#